data_AF-A0A1E8Q6H7-F1
#
_entry.id   AF-A0A1E8Q6H7-F1
#
_cell.length_a   1.000
_cell.length_b   1.000
_cell.length_c   1.000
_cell.angle_alpha   90.00
_cell.angle_beta   90.00
_cell.angle_gamma   90.00
#
_symmetry.space_group_name_H-M   'P 1'
#
loop_
_entity.id
_entity.type
_entity.pdbx_description
1 polymer ?
#
loop_
_entity_poly.entity_id
_entity_poly.type
_entity_poly.pdbx_seq_one_letter_code
_entity_poly.pdbx_strand_id
1 'polypeptide(L)'
;MRRRLLLWSAPVVLLLLVLAAKAGSMTIAGDSAAAAFARGDVDTLRSDVATLRFLDPLNALVSSEAPAFADGALAVLEGRLSDAEDRFSDAAASRDCPAVVNLALVRETLGDQFVGTGDGPAALARYRAALGTVTDAPEGCFAGNDDPDAERRDVRADAANRLARKIALLERPLAPPPPV
;
A
#
# COMPACT_ATOMS: atom_id res chain seq x y z
N MET A 1 -53.72 -3.43 4.50
CA MET A 1 -52.60 -4.39 4.65
C MET A 1 -51.47 -4.16 3.64
N ARG A 2 -51.70 -4.11 2.31
CA ARG A 2 -50.64 -3.93 1.28
C ARG A 2 -49.78 -2.64 1.42
N ARG A 3 -50.39 -1.52 1.82
CA ARG A 3 -49.71 -0.22 1.97
C ARG A 3 -48.74 -0.15 3.17
N ARG A 4 -48.97 -0.95 4.23
CA ARG A 4 -48.09 -1.05 5.39
C ARG A 4 -46.87 -1.96 5.12
N LEU A 5 -47.04 -3.01 4.31
CA LEU A 5 -45.95 -3.86 3.84
C LEU A 5 -44.97 -3.07 2.96
N LEU A 6 -45.47 -2.23 2.05
CA LEU A 6 -44.64 -1.35 1.21
C LEU A 6 -43.86 -0.31 2.01
N LEU A 7 -44.44 0.25 3.07
CA LEU A 7 -43.76 1.22 3.95
C LEU A 7 -42.63 0.61 4.79
N TRP A 8 -42.69 -0.70 5.06
CA TRP A 8 -41.65 -1.43 5.79
C TRP A 8 -40.58 -2.03 4.88
N SER A 9 -40.93 -2.42 3.65
CA SER A 9 -39.97 -2.96 2.68
C SER A 9 -39.22 -1.88 1.90
N ALA A 10 -39.81 -0.70 1.72
CA ALA A 10 -39.18 0.43 1.04
C ALA A 10 -37.82 0.85 1.65
N PRO A 11 -37.66 1.02 2.99
CA PRO A 11 -36.37 1.36 3.56
C PRO A 11 -35.32 0.26 3.38
N VAL A 12 -35.72 -1.03 3.43
CA VAL A 12 -34.81 -2.17 3.21
C VAL A 12 -34.32 -2.21 1.76
N VAL A 13 -35.21 -2.03 0.80
CA VAL A 13 -34.84 -1.98 -0.63
C VAL A 13 -33.98 -0.75 -0.93
N LEU A 14 -34.29 0.40 -0.34
CA LEU A 14 -33.47 1.60 -0.47
C LEU A 14 -32.06 1.37 0.11
N LEU A 15 -31.96 0.72 1.27
CA LEU A 15 -30.68 0.36 1.88
C LEU A 15 -29.86 -0.57 0.97
N LEU A 16 -30.50 -1.60 0.39
CA LEU A 16 -29.85 -2.52 -0.55
C LEU A 16 -29.38 -1.82 -1.83
N LEU A 17 -30.17 -0.88 -2.36
CA LEU A 17 -29.78 -0.08 -3.53
C LEU A 17 -28.61 0.87 -3.22
N VAL A 18 -28.59 1.47 -2.03
CA VAL A 18 -27.45 2.29 -1.56
C VAL A 18 -26.20 1.44 -1.39
N LEU A 19 -26.31 0.23 -0.84
CA LEU A 19 -25.19 -0.70 -0.71
C LEU A 19 -24.67 -1.15 -2.08
N ALA A 20 -25.55 -1.49 -3.02
CA ALA A 20 -25.17 -1.87 -4.39
C ALA A 20 -24.51 -0.70 -5.15
N ALA A 21 -25.06 0.51 -5.03
CA ALA A 21 -24.47 1.70 -5.62
C ALA A 21 -23.11 2.04 -4.99
N LYS A 22 -22.95 1.85 -3.67
CA LYS A 22 -21.68 2.05 -2.96
C LYS A 22 -20.62 1.02 -3.38
N ALA A 23 -21.02 -0.24 -3.55
CA ALA A 23 -20.13 -1.28 -4.06
C ALA A 23 -19.65 -0.98 -5.49
N GLY A 24 -20.53 -0.50 -6.37
CA GLY A 24 -20.15 -0.06 -7.73
C GLY A 24 -19.30 1.23 -7.73
N SER A 25 -19.51 2.13 -6.77
CA SER A 25 -18.71 3.35 -6.62
C SER A 25 -17.29 3.04 -6.14
N MET A 26 -17.12 2.03 -5.29
CA MET A 26 -15.80 1.59 -4.78
C MET A 26 -14.89 1.04 -5.86
N THR A 27 -15.40 0.32 -6.87
CA THR A 27 -14.58 -0.18 -7.97
C THR A 27 -14.10 0.96 -8.86
N ILE A 28 -14.96 1.95 -9.11
CA ILE A 28 -14.62 3.13 -9.92
C ILE A 28 -13.61 4.03 -9.20
N ALA A 29 -13.78 4.24 -7.89
CA ALA A 29 -12.86 5.02 -7.07
C ALA A 29 -11.51 4.31 -6.85
N GLY A 30 -11.52 2.97 -6.77
CA GLY A 30 -10.30 2.16 -6.73
C GLY A 30 -9.49 2.26 -8.01
N ASP A 31 -10.15 2.17 -9.17
CA ASP A 31 -9.52 2.32 -10.48
C ASP A 31 -8.99 3.75 -10.71
N SER A 32 -9.72 4.77 -10.25
CA SER A 32 -9.28 6.17 -10.37
C SER A 32 -8.11 6.49 -9.45
N ALA A 33 -8.11 6.00 -8.21
CA ALA A 33 -7.01 6.15 -7.26
C ALA A 33 -5.75 5.41 -7.73
N ALA A 34 -5.90 4.18 -8.28
CA ALA A 34 -4.81 3.45 -8.91
C ALA A 34 -4.25 4.20 -10.12
N ALA A 35 -5.11 4.81 -10.94
CA ALA A 35 -4.70 5.60 -12.09
C ALA A 35 -4.05 6.95 -11.70
N ALA A 36 -4.50 7.59 -10.62
CA ALA A 36 -3.90 8.83 -10.09
C ALA A 36 -2.52 8.55 -9.46
N PHE A 37 -2.41 7.46 -8.70
CA PHE A 37 -1.13 6.96 -8.20
C PHE A 37 -0.17 6.61 -9.33
N ALA A 38 -0.65 5.95 -10.39
CA ALA A 38 0.15 5.65 -11.59
C ALA A 38 0.62 6.90 -12.36
N ARG A 39 -0.06 8.05 -12.20
CA ARG A 39 0.33 9.33 -12.82
C ARG A 39 1.17 10.23 -11.91
N GLY A 40 1.41 9.85 -10.65
CA GLY A 40 2.13 10.69 -9.69
C GLY A 40 1.41 12.00 -9.33
N ASP A 41 0.09 12.06 -9.52
CA ASP A 41 -0.71 13.26 -9.29
C ASP A 41 -1.18 13.34 -7.83
N VAL A 42 -0.33 13.94 -7.00
CA VAL A 42 -0.49 14.04 -5.55
C VAL A 42 -1.73 14.87 -5.16
N ASP A 43 -2.06 15.91 -5.92
CA ASP A 43 -3.18 16.81 -5.59
C ASP A 43 -4.53 16.15 -5.89
N THR A 44 -4.62 15.41 -6.99
CA THR A 44 -5.80 14.59 -7.32
C THR A 44 -5.96 13.44 -6.31
N LEU A 45 -4.88 12.73 -5.94
CA LEU A 45 -4.98 11.68 -4.93
C LEU A 45 -5.39 12.23 -3.56
N ARG A 46 -4.87 13.39 -3.14
CA ARG A 46 -5.25 14.04 -1.88
C ARG A 46 -6.74 14.40 -1.85
N SER A 47 -7.28 14.91 -2.95
CA SER A 47 -8.71 15.22 -3.08
C SER A 47 -9.58 13.96 -3.05
N ASP A 48 -9.15 12.89 -3.73
CA ASP A 48 -9.86 11.60 -3.77
C ASP A 48 -9.89 10.94 -2.38
N VAL A 49 -8.76 10.92 -1.66
CA VAL A 49 -8.67 10.41 -0.28
C VAL A 49 -9.52 11.25 0.69
N ALA A 50 -9.49 12.58 0.59
CA ALA A 50 -10.32 13.46 1.42
C ALA A 50 -11.82 13.24 1.17
N THR A 51 -12.21 12.98 -0.08
CA THR A 51 -13.60 12.68 -0.45
C THR A 51 -14.05 11.31 0.07
N LEU A 52 -13.18 10.29 -0.03
CA LEU A 52 -13.43 8.96 0.54
C LEU A 52 -13.63 9.03 2.06
N ARG A 53 -12.81 9.83 2.76
CA ARG A 53 -12.89 10.06 4.21
C ARG A 53 -14.11 10.88 4.64
N PHE A 54 -14.62 11.76 3.78
CA PHE A 54 -15.84 12.53 4.06
C PHE A 54 -17.12 11.70 3.87
N LEU A 55 -17.11 10.73 2.93
CA LEU A 55 -18.20 9.78 2.69
C LEU A 55 -18.17 8.56 3.63
N ASP A 56 -17.33 8.62 4.67
CA ASP A 56 -16.97 7.53 5.57
C ASP A 56 -17.89 7.25 6.79
N PRO A 57 -18.95 8.03 7.16
CA PRO A 57 -19.73 7.70 8.36
C PRO A 57 -20.50 6.37 8.26
N LEU A 58 -20.58 5.76 7.08
CA LEU A 58 -21.17 4.44 6.84
C LEU A 58 -20.13 3.32 6.59
N ASN A 59 -18.85 3.63 6.37
CA ASN A 59 -17.83 2.62 6.04
C ASN A 59 -17.18 2.00 7.28
N ALA A 60 -17.20 2.70 8.41
CA ALA A 60 -16.80 2.17 9.71
C ALA A 60 -17.56 0.89 10.11
N LEU A 61 -18.71 0.61 9.48
CA LEU A 61 -19.50 -0.60 9.68
C LEU A 61 -19.22 -1.74 8.69
N VAL A 62 -18.46 -1.50 7.60
CA VAL A 62 -18.37 -2.46 6.47
C VAL A 62 -16.93 -2.84 6.07
N SER A 63 -15.91 -1.99 6.29
CA SER A 63 -14.50 -2.45 6.26
C SER A 63 -13.55 -1.39 6.81
N SER A 64 -12.71 -1.74 7.80
CA SER A 64 -11.80 -0.81 8.48
C SER A 64 -10.44 -0.62 7.80
N GLU A 65 -10.13 -1.36 6.74
CA GLU A 65 -8.76 -1.49 6.20
C GLU A 65 -8.49 -0.66 4.93
N ALA A 66 -9.52 -0.41 4.12
CA ALA A 66 -9.45 0.48 2.96
C ALA A 66 -8.89 1.89 3.26
N PRO A 67 -9.21 2.56 4.38
CA PRO A 67 -8.62 3.86 4.69
C PRO A 67 -7.13 3.78 5.02
N ALA A 68 -6.65 2.68 5.62
CA ALA A 68 -5.23 2.53 5.94
C ALA A 68 -4.36 2.43 4.67
N PHE A 69 -4.77 1.64 3.68
CA PHE A 69 -4.06 1.55 2.40
C PHE A 69 -4.01 2.90 1.67
N ALA A 70 -5.15 3.59 1.58
CA ALA A 70 -5.24 4.88 0.90
C ALA A 70 -4.42 5.97 1.61
N ASP A 71 -4.47 6.02 2.95
CA ASP A 71 -3.67 6.94 3.74
C ASP A 71 -2.16 6.63 3.62
N GLY A 72 -1.79 5.35 3.52
CA GLY A 72 -0.42 4.93 3.24
C GLY A 72 0.08 5.43 1.88
N ALA A 73 -0.73 5.26 0.83
CA ALA A 73 -0.41 5.75 -0.51
C ALA A 73 -0.27 7.29 -0.56
N LEU A 74 -1.17 8.01 0.12
CA LEU A 74 -1.06 9.47 0.25
C LEU A 74 0.21 9.88 1.00
N ALA A 75 0.55 9.20 2.11
CA ALA A 75 1.77 9.46 2.86
C ALA A 75 3.04 9.25 2.02
N VAL A 76 3.08 8.23 1.15
CA VAL A 76 4.17 8.05 0.17
C VAL A 76 4.29 9.25 -0.76
N LEU A 77 3.18 9.70 -1.34
CA LEU A 77 3.19 10.86 -2.25
C LEU A 77 3.60 12.17 -1.56
N GLU A 78 3.35 12.30 -0.26
CA GLU A 78 3.77 13.43 0.56
C GLU A 78 5.21 13.30 1.10
N GLY A 79 5.91 12.21 0.78
CA GLY A 79 7.25 11.92 1.28
C GLY A 79 7.30 11.53 2.76
N ARG A 80 6.16 11.31 3.41
CA ARG A 80 6.02 10.89 4.82
C ARG A 80 6.17 9.39 4.95
N LEU A 81 7.35 8.86 4.62
CA LEU A 81 7.56 7.42 4.51
C LEU A 81 7.40 6.66 5.84
N SER A 82 7.73 7.27 6.99
CA SER A 82 7.48 6.65 8.29
C SER A 82 5.98 6.47 8.54
N ASP A 83 5.17 7.50 8.24
CA ASP A 83 3.72 7.41 8.37
C ASP A 83 3.16 6.38 7.38
N ALA A 84 3.70 6.32 6.17
CA ALA A 84 3.31 5.31 5.18
C ALA A 84 3.62 3.89 5.66
N GLU A 85 4.76 3.67 6.33
CA GLU A 85 5.12 2.36 6.89
C GLU A 85 4.10 1.90 7.92
N ASP A 86 3.67 2.78 8.83
CA ASP A 86 2.67 2.46 9.84
C ASP A 86 1.33 2.09 9.18
N ARG A 87 0.86 2.91 8.22
CA ARG A 87 -0.43 2.68 7.56
C ARG A 87 -0.44 1.43 6.69
N PHE A 88 0.63 1.14 5.97
CA PHE A 88 0.73 -0.11 5.22
C PHE A 88 0.96 -1.32 6.13
N SER A 89 1.56 -1.16 7.31
CA SER A 89 1.64 -2.23 8.30
C SER A 89 0.24 -2.61 8.82
N ASP A 90 -0.60 -1.61 9.12
CA ASP A 90 -2.00 -1.84 9.49
C ASP A 90 -2.78 -2.50 8.35
N ALA A 91 -2.64 -1.99 7.12
CA ALA A 91 -3.32 -2.56 5.95
C ALA A 91 -2.83 -3.98 5.62
N ALA A 92 -1.56 -4.30 5.86
CA ALA A 92 -1.00 -5.62 5.58
C ALA A 92 -1.46 -6.70 6.58
N ALA A 93 -2.16 -6.33 7.67
CA ALA A 93 -2.73 -7.29 8.62
C ALA A 93 -3.76 -8.23 7.94
N SER A 94 -4.47 -7.75 6.91
CA SER A 94 -5.37 -8.57 6.08
C SER A 94 -4.63 -9.57 5.19
N ARG A 95 -3.31 -9.42 5.07
CA ARG A 95 -2.43 -10.16 4.15
C ARG A 95 -2.74 -9.92 2.67
N ASP A 96 -3.45 -8.84 2.32
CA ASP A 96 -3.69 -8.50 0.92
C ASP A 96 -2.39 -8.10 0.21
N CYS A 97 -2.15 -8.68 -0.97
CA CYS A 97 -0.91 -8.47 -1.71
C CYS A 97 -0.58 -7.00 -1.99
N PRO A 98 -1.52 -6.11 -2.39
CA PRO A 98 -1.19 -4.70 -2.58
C PRO A 98 -0.60 -4.04 -1.33
N ALA A 99 -1.17 -4.30 -0.15
CA ALA A 99 -0.69 -3.71 1.11
C ALA A 99 0.69 -4.26 1.48
N VAL A 100 0.88 -5.58 1.38
CA VAL A 100 2.16 -6.25 1.67
C VAL A 100 3.27 -5.77 0.72
N VAL A 101 2.98 -5.63 -0.57
CA VAL A 101 3.95 -5.13 -1.57
C VAL A 101 4.33 -3.69 -1.30
N ASN A 102 3.37 -2.82 -1.00
CA ASN A 102 3.65 -1.41 -0.69
C ASN A 102 4.42 -1.26 0.63
N LEU A 103 4.11 -2.06 1.65
CA LEU A 103 4.90 -2.10 2.88
C LEU A 103 6.37 -2.44 2.62
N ALA A 104 6.63 -3.47 1.79
CA ALA A 104 7.99 -3.85 1.43
C ALA A 104 8.73 -2.72 0.69
N LEU A 105 8.08 -2.06 -0.26
CA LEU A 105 8.65 -0.93 -1.01
C LEU A 105 8.94 0.29 -0.12
N VAL A 106 8.04 0.63 0.81
CA VAL A 106 8.27 1.75 1.75
C VAL A 106 9.45 1.45 2.67
N ARG A 107 9.53 0.23 3.21
CA ARG A 107 10.68 -0.20 4.03
C ARG A 107 11.98 -0.17 3.24
N GLU A 108 11.98 -0.62 1.99
CA GLU A 108 13.15 -0.54 1.11
C GLU A 108 13.57 0.93 0.88
N THR A 109 12.61 1.82 0.60
CA THR A 109 12.87 3.24 0.34
C THR A 109 13.41 3.96 1.60
N LEU A 110 12.90 3.62 2.79
CA LEU A 110 13.46 4.10 4.06
C LEU A 110 14.91 3.63 4.24
N GLY A 111 15.23 2.39 3.85
CA GLY A 111 16.61 1.91 3.81
C GLY A 111 17.49 2.75 2.88
N ASP A 112 17.00 3.07 1.68
CA ASP A 112 17.70 3.91 0.71
C ASP A 112 17.96 5.34 1.25
N GLN A 113 17.02 5.91 2.02
CA GLN A 113 17.23 7.20 2.69
C GLN A 113 18.36 7.13 3.72
N PHE A 114 18.39 6.08 4.55
CA PHE A 114 19.46 5.90 5.53
C PHE A 114 20.83 5.67 4.87
N VAL A 115 20.87 4.97 3.73
CA VAL A 115 22.09 4.90 2.90
C VAL A 115 22.51 6.30 2.45
N GLY A 116 21.58 7.10 1.96
CA GLY A 116 21.83 8.49 1.53
C GLY A 116 22.39 9.39 2.63
N THR A 117 22.03 9.14 3.89
CA THR A 117 22.57 9.86 5.06
C THR A 117 23.80 9.22 5.70
N GLY A 118 24.28 8.09 5.15
CA GLY A 118 25.45 7.35 5.68
C GLY A 118 25.18 6.50 6.92
N ASP A 119 23.91 6.26 7.27
CA ASP A 119 23.52 5.41 8.39
C ASP A 119 23.32 3.95 7.92
N GLY A 120 24.43 3.25 7.72
CA GLY A 120 24.44 1.84 7.30
C GLY A 120 23.65 0.90 8.24
N PRO A 121 23.81 0.99 9.58
CA PRO A 121 23.05 0.17 10.51
C PRO A 121 21.53 0.38 10.41
N ALA A 122 21.05 1.63 10.33
CA ALA A 122 19.63 1.90 10.16
C ALA A 122 19.12 1.41 8.79
N ALA A 123 19.89 1.61 7.71
CA ALA A 123 19.55 1.10 6.40
C ALA A 123 19.41 -0.43 6.39
N LEU A 124 20.36 -1.13 7.02
CA LEU A 124 20.37 -2.59 7.12
C LEU A 124 19.15 -3.12 7.89
N ALA A 125 18.74 -2.43 8.96
CA ALA A 125 17.52 -2.78 9.69
C ALA A 125 16.27 -2.68 8.79
N ARG A 126 16.16 -1.60 7.98
CA ARG A 126 15.04 -1.42 7.06
C ARG A 126 15.02 -2.43 5.93
N TYR A 127 16.16 -2.74 5.31
CA TYR A 127 16.22 -3.76 4.27
C TYR A 127 15.88 -5.16 4.78
N ARG A 128 16.30 -5.51 6.01
CA ARG A 128 15.91 -6.79 6.62
C ARG A 128 14.42 -6.84 6.94
N ALA A 129 13.84 -5.74 7.42
CA ALA A 129 12.39 -5.66 7.63
C ALA A 129 11.61 -5.78 6.31
N ALA A 130 12.09 -5.16 5.23
CA ALA A 130 11.52 -5.31 3.90
C ALA A 130 11.64 -6.76 3.39
N LEU A 131 12.81 -7.39 3.56
CA LEU A 131 13.02 -8.78 3.16
C LEU A 131 12.09 -9.73 3.93
N GLY A 132 11.92 -9.52 5.23
CA GLY A 132 10.95 -10.24 6.06
C GLY A 132 9.52 -10.10 5.53
N THR A 133 9.09 -8.89 5.15
CA THR A 133 7.79 -8.68 4.50
C THR A 133 7.64 -9.52 3.22
N VAL A 134 8.68 -9.57 2.38
CA VAL A 134 8.66 -10.32 1.11
C VAL A 134 8.62 -11.83 1.36
N THR A 135 9.40 -12.33 2.32
CA THR A 135 9.49 -13.78 2.61
C THR A 135 8.26 -14.32 3.33
N ASP A 136 7.61 -13.49 4.16
CA ASP A 136 6.46 -13.90 4.96
C ASP A 136 5.11 -13.67 4.24
N ALA A 137 5.16 -13.07 3.04
CA ALA A 137 4.00 -12.77 2.22
C ALA A 137 3.26 -14.04 1.76
N PRO A 138 1.94 -13.97 1.54
CA PRO A 138 1.23 -15.03 0.83
C PRO A 138 1.85 -15.33 -0.55
N GLU A 139 1.69 -16.58 -0.99
CA GLU A 139 2.15 -17.01 -2.31
C GLU A 139 1.51 -16.16 -3.42
N GLY A 140 2.30 -15.80 -4.44
CA GLY A 140 1.84 -14.94 -5.53
C GLY A 140 1.86 -13.44 -5.23
N CYS A 141 2.12 -12.99 -3.98
CA CYS A 141 2.21 -11.56 -3.73
C CYS A 141 3.44 -10.89 -4.36
N PHE A 142 4.52 -11.61 -4.62
CA PHE A 142 5.69 -11.08 -5.33
C PHE A 142 5.99 -11.81 -6.65
N ALA A 143 5.14 -12.75 -7.08
CA ALA A 143 5.33 -13.50 -8.31
C ALA A 143 4.02 -13.56 -9.12
N GLY A 144 4.10 -13.66 -10.45
CA GLY A 144 2.92 -13.91 -11.30
C GLY A 144 1.82 -12.84 -11.19
N ASN A 145 2.20 -11.55 -11.21
CA ASN A 145 1.24 -10.44 -11.19
C ASN A 145 0.90 -9.96 -12.60
N ASP A 146 -0.32 -9.44 -12.80
CA ASP A 146 -0.85 -9.02 -14.10
C ASP A 146 -0.67 -7.51 -14.37
N ASP A 147 0.35 -6.88 -13.78
CA ASP A 147 0.65 -5.47 -14.10
C ASP A 147 0.89 -5.34 -15.61
N PRO A 148 0.26 -4.39 -16.33
CA PRO A 148 0.47 -4.24 -17.77
C PRO A 148 1.93 -3.93 -18.15
N ASP A 149 2.68 -3.32 -17.24
CA ASP A 149 4.07 -2.95 -17.42
C ASP A 149 5.01 -4.10 -17.04
N ALA A 150 5.74 -4.62 -18.03
CA ALA A 150 6.68 -5.72 -17.85
C ALA A 150 7.80 -5.39 -16.85
N GLU A 151 8.27 -4.15 -16.83
CA GLU A 151 9.33 -3.73 -15.91
C GLU A 151 8.81 -3.74 -14.47
N ARG A 152 7.59 -3.25 -14.23
CA ARG A 152 6.98 -3.32 -12.89
C ARG A 152 6.78 -4.76 -12.43
N ARG A 153 6.42 -5.67 -13.33
CA ARG A 153 6.33 -7.10 -13.01
C ARG A 153 7.69 -7.66 -12.58
N ASP A 154 8.74 -7.36 -13.33
CA ASP A 154 10.10 -7.82 -13.07
C ASP A 154 10.67 -7.24 -11.77
N VAL A 155 10.47 -5.94 -11.51
CA VAL A 155 10.88 -5.28 -10.26
C VAL A 155 10.20 -5.91 -9.05
N ARG A 156 8.92 -6.24 -9.16
CA ARG A 156 8.18 -6.94 -8.08
C ARG A 156 8.71 -8.37 -7.89
N ALA A 157 8.97 -9.09 -8.96
CA ALA A 157 9.52 -10.45 -8.93
C ALA A 157 10.96 -10.52 -8.36
N ASP A 158 11.77 -9.50 -8.63
CA ASP A 158 13.16 -9.42 -8.14
C ASP A 158 13.27 -8.90 -6.70
N ALA A 159 12.16 -8.53 -6.03
CA ALA A 159 12.19 -7.86 -4.73
C ALA A 159 13.09 -8.55 -3.69
N ALA A 160 12.94 -9.87 -3.50
CA ALA A 160 13.76 -10.62 -2.54
C ALA A 160 15.26 -10.59 -2.90
N ASN A 161 15.58 -10.82 -4.18
CA ASN A 161 16.94 -10.82 -4.68
C ASN A 161 17.57 -9.42 -4.61
N ARG A 162 16.82 -8.37 -4.95
CA ARG A 162 17.25 -6.97 -4.84
C ARG A 162 17.59 -6.60 -3.40
N LEU A 163 16.70 -6.93 -2.46
CA LEU A 163 16.91 -6.69 -1.04
C LEU A 163 18.12 -7.46 -0.50
N ALA A 164 18.29 -8.73 -0.89
CA ALA A 164 19.46 -9.52 -0.53
C ALA A 164 20.77 -8.89 -1.04
N ARG A 165 20.77 -8.36 -2.28
CA ARG A 165 21.94 -7.62 -2.83
C ARG A 165 22.22 -6.35 -2.02
N LYS A 166 21.18 -5.58 -1.66
CA LYS A 166 21.33 -4.37 -0.82
C LYS A 166 21.89 -4.67 0.56
N ILE A 167 21.40 -5.72 1.22
CA ILE A 167 21.90 -6.22 2.51
C ILE A 167 23.37 -6.62 2.39
N ALA A 168 23.70 -7.46 1.39
CA ALA A 168 25.06 -7.93 1.18
C ALA A 168 26.04 -6.79 0.88
N LEU A 169 25.60 -5.70 0.24
CA LEU A 169 26.44 -4.53 0.01
C LEU A 169 26.80 -3.80 1.32
N LEU A 170 25.85 -3.65 2.25
CA LEU A 170 26.09 -2.99 3.54
C LEU A 170 26.88 -3.85 4.53
N GLU A 171 26.82 -5.17 4.40
CA GLU A 171 27.57 -6.10 5.25
C GLU A 171 29.01 -6.34 4.80
N ARG A 172 29.40 -5.81 3.64
CA ARG A 172 30.78 -5.95 3.15
C ARG A 172 31.77 -5.31 4.11
N PRO A 173 32.87 -6.00 4.47
CA PRO A 173 33.96 -5.39 5.21
C PRO A 173 34.50 -4.16 4.47
N LEU A 174 34.75 -3.08 5.20
CA LEU A 174 35.44 -1.92 4.64
C LEU A 174 36.82 -2.35 4.14
N ALA A 175 37.19 -1.92 2.94
CA ALA A 175 38.54 -2.13 2.43
C ALA A 175 39.55 -1.48 3.39
N PRO A 176 40.71 -2.12 3.65
CA PRO A 176 41.74 -1.49 4.45
C PRO A 176 42.15 -0.15 3.82
N PRO A 177 42.48 0.87 4.63
CA PRO A 177 42.92 2.15 4.11
C PRO A 177 44.16 1.96 3.22
N PRO A 178 44.33 2.77 2.16
CA PRO A 178 45.52 2.70 1.32
C PRO A 178 46.77 2.97 2.17
N PRO A 179 47.92 2.34 1.84
CA PRO A 179 49.17 2.61 2.54
C PRO A 179 49.55 4.09 2.38
N VAL A 180 49.92 4.71 3.51
CA VAL A 180 50.48 6.07 3.60
C VAL A 180 51.93 6.12 3.11
#